data_AF-A0A076H0K4-F1
#
_entry.id   AF-A0A076H0K4-F1
#
_cell.length_a   1.000
_cell.length_b   1.000
_cell.length_c   1.000
_cell.angle_alpha   90.00
_cell.angle_beta   90.00
_cell.angle_gamma   90.00
#
_symmetry.space_group_name_H-M   'P 1'
#
loop_
_entity.id
_entity.type
_entity.pdbx_description
1 polymer ?
#
loop_
_entity_poly.entity_id
_entity_poly.type
_entity_poly.pdbx_seq_one_letter_code
_entity_poly.pdbx_strand_id
1 'polypeptide(L)'
;MTQLSSSDVPGMGRRQFMNLLTFGSVTGVALGALYPVVNYFIPPRAAGSGGGTSAKDELGNPVTASGWLSTHADGDRSLVQGLKGDPTYLIVEGDDAIGSYGINAICTHLGCVVPWNSGANKFMCPCHGSQYDATGKVVRGPAPLSLALANVSVENDNVFVSQWTDTDFRTGDKPWWA
;
A
#
# COMPACT_ATOMS: atom_id res chain seq x y z
N MET A 1 -56.03 35.18 -34.58
CA MET A 1 -54.60 35.40 -34.28
C MET A 1 -54.52 36.12 -32.95
N THR A 2 -54.02 35.45 -31.92
CA THR A 2 -53.74 36.07 -30.62
C THR A 2 -52.36 36.72 -30.70
N GLN A 3 -52.30 38.06 -30.72
CA GLN A 3 -51.05 38.82 -30.64
C GLN A 3 -50.74 39.13 -29.16
N LEU A 4 -49.52 38.83 -28.73
CA LEU A 4 -49.01 39.17 -27.39
C LEU A 4 -48.44 40.59 -27.39
N SER A 5 -48.60 41.30 -26.28
CA SER A 5 -48.07 42.66 -26.10
C SER A 5 -46.59 42.64 -25.71
N SER A 6 -45.88 43.76 -25.91
CA SER A 6 -44.45 43.85 -25.54
C SER A 6 -44.20 43.72 -24.04
N SER A 7 -45.19 44.05 -23.20
CA SER A 7 -45.14 43.81 -21.74
C SER A 7 -45.21 42.33 -21.36
N ASP A 8 -45.70 41.47 -22.25
CA ASP A 8 -45.78 40.02 -22.03
C ASP A 8 -44.46 39.30 -22.34
N VAL A 9 -43.47 40.02 -22.89
CA VAL A 9 -42.17 39.46 -23.26
C VAL A 9 -41.17 39.63 -22.09
N PRO A 10 -40.63 38.55 -21.51
CA PRO A 10 -39.69 38.66 -20.41
C PRO A 10 -38.37 39.33 -20.86
N GLY A 11 -37.90 40.29 -20.05
CA GLY A 11 -36.61 40.94 -20.24
C GLY A 11 -35.41 40.05 -19.89
N MET A 12 -34.19 40.53 -20.15
CA MET A 12 -32.96 39.71 -20.06
C MET A 12 -32.71 39.12 -18.66
N GLY A 13 -32.94 39.87 -17.58
CA GLY A 13 -32.73 39.35 -16.22
C GLY A 13 -33.64 38.15 -15.90
N ARG A 14 -34.90 38.16 -16.34
CA ARG A 14 -35.83 37.03 -16.17
C ARG A 14 -35.41 35.83 -17.01
N ARG A 15 -34.89 36.06 -18.23
CA ARG A 15 -34.36 34.98 -19.10
C ARG A 15 -33.11 34.34 -18.52
N GLN A 16 -32.17 35.14 -18.00
CA GLN A 16 -30.95 34.66 -17.36
C GLN A 16 -31.28 33.86 -16.09
N PHE A 17 -32.22 34.34 -15.27
CA PHE A 17 -32.69 33.62 -14.10
C PHE A 17 -33.31 32.27 -14.47
N MET A 18 -34.18 32.24 -15.49
CA MET A 18 -34.75 30.97 -15.96
C MET A 18 -33.70 30.03 -16.56
N ASN A 19 -32.73 30.54 -17.32
CA ASN A 19 -31.62 29.73 -17.83
C ASN A 19 -30.79 29.12 -16.69
N LEU A 20 -30.51 29.87 -15.63
CA LEU A 20 -29.80 29.35 -14.46
C LEU A 20 -30.56 28.17 -13.84
N LEU A 21 -31.88 28.29 -13.67
CA LEU A 21 -32.70 27.20 -13.15
C LEU A 21 -32.68 26.00 -14.11
N THR A 22 -32.91 26.22 -15.40
CA THR A 22 -32.94 25.15 -16.41
C THR A 22 -31.60 24.42 -16.50
N PHE A 23 -30.49 25.13 -16.71
CA PHE A 23 -29.17 24.51 -16.82
C PHE A 23 -28.66 23.99 -15.48
N GLY A 24 -29.05 24.60 -14.35
CA GLY A 24 -28.79 24.09 -13.01
C GLY A 24 -29.44 22.72 -12.80
N SER A 25 -30.73 22.56 -13.16
CA SER A 25 -31.43 21.27 -13.08
C SER A 25 -30.83 20.23 -14.02
N VAL A 26 -30.54 20.59 -15.28
CA VAL A 26 -29.89 19.66 -16.24
C VAL A 26 -28.52 19.23 -15.72
N THR A 27 -27.74 20.15 -15.19
CA THR A 27 -26.43 19.86 -14.59
C THR A 27 -26.57 18.94 -13.38
N GLY A 28 -27.57 19.16 -12.53
CA GLY A 28 -27.85 18.28 -11.39
C GLY A 28 -28.16 16.84 -11.81
N VAL A 29 -28.99 16.65 -12.83
CA VAL A 29 -29.27 15.32 -13.40
C VAL A 29 -28.00 14.69 -13.99
N ALA A 30 -27.23 15.46 -14.76
CA ALA A 30 -25.98 14.99 -15.35
C ALA A 30 -24.96 14.56 -14.29
N LEU A 31 -24.79 15.35 -13.22
CA LEU A 31 -23.91 15.00 -12.10
C LEU A 31 -24.42 13.78 -11.34
N GLY A 32 -25.72 13.67 -11.12
CA GLY A 32 -26.33 12.51 -10.47
C GLY A 32 -26.11 11.22 -11.26
N ALA A 33 -26.20 11.28 -12.59
CA ALA A 33 -25.92 10.15 -13.47
C ALA A 33 -24.42 9.85 -13.59
N LEU A 34 -23.56 10.87 -13.57
CA LEU A 34 -22.11 10.73 -13.71
C LEU A 34 -21.44 10.22 -12.42
N TYR A 35 -21.96 10.59 -11.24
CA TYR A 35 -21.41 10.18 -9.95
C TYR A 35 -21.20 8.66 -9.80
N PRO A 36 -22.20 7.79 -10.04
CA PRO A 36 -21.99 6.35 -9.94
C PRO A 36 -21.01 5.83 -10.99
N VAL A 37 -20.97 6.42 -12.19
CA VAL A 37 -20.00 6.05 -13.24
C VAL A 37 -18.58 6.38 -12.80
N VAL A 38 -18.35 7.55 -12.21
CA VAL A 38 -17.02 7.90 -11.68
C VAL A 38 -16.62 6.97 -10.54
N ASN A 39 -17.52 6.70 -9.59
CA ASN A 39 -17.23 5.79 -8.48
C ASN A 39 -17.04 4.34 -8.92
N TYR A 40 -17.66 3.91 -10.02
CA TYR A 40 -17.45 2.59 -10.59
C TYR A 40 -15.99 2.36 -11.01
N PHE A 41 -15.28 3.40 -11.46
CA PHE A 41 -13.85 3.31 -11.79
C PHE A 41 -12.92 3.45 -10.58
N ILE A 42 -13.43 3.80 -9.40
CA ILE A 42 -12.64 3.84 -8.16
C ILE A 42 -12.63 2.43 -7.57
N PRO A 43 -11.47 1.77 -7.47
CA PRO A 43 -11.39 0.42 -6.91
C PRO A 43 -11.99 0.37 -5.50
N PRO A 44 -12.85 -0.63 -5.19
CA PRO A 44 -13.33 -0.81 -3.83
C PRO A 44 -12.14 -1.11 -2.91
N ARG A 45 -12.13 -0.53 -1.71
CA ARG A 45 -11.11 -0.84 -0.72
C ARG A 45 -11.24 -2.30 -0.31
N ALA A 46 -10.14 -3.04 -0.30
CA ALA A 46 -10.09 -4.35 0.32
C ALA A 46 -10.48 -4.22 1.81
N ALA A 47 -11.33 -5.12 2.30
CA ALA A 47 -11.70 -5.14 3.70
C ALA A 47 -10.46 -5.43 4.55
N GLY A 48 -9.99 -4.45 5.31
CA GLY A 48 -8.94 -4.64 6.31
C GLY A 48 -9.56 -5.11 7.61
N SER A 49 -9.22 -6.32 8.06
CA SER A 49 -9.37 -6.67 9.47
C SER A 49 -8.27 -5.90 10.22
N GLY A 50 -8.62 -5.14 11.25
CA GLY A 50 -7.69 -4.29 11.99
C GLY A 50 -6.52 -5.02 12.69
N GLY A 51 -6.31 -6.32 12.44
CA GLY A 51 -5.31 -7.19 13.06
C GLY A 51 -4.13 -7.59 12.16
N GLY A 52 -3.96 -6.97 10.98
CA GLY A 52 -2.91 -7.35 10.03
C GLY A 52 -3.37 -8.43 9.04
N THR A 53 -2.61 -8.57 7.96
CA THR A 53 -2.88 -9.54 6.89
C THR A 53 -2.05 -10.79 7.09
N SER A 54 -2.65 -11.97 6.93
CA SER A 54 -1.90 -13.22 6.95
C SER A 54 -0.83 -13.23 5.86
N ALA A 55 0.40 -13.56 6.23
CA ALA A 55 1.50 -13.79 5.30
C ALA A 55 1.18 -14.99 4.42
N LYS A 56 1.47 -14.90 3.13
CA LYS A 56 1.24 -16.01 2.20
C LYS A 56 2.51 -16.42 1.47
N ASP A 57 2.58 -17.70 1.11
CA ASP A 57 3.62 -18.23 0.25
C ASP A 57 3.41 -17.80 -1.23
N GLU A 58 4.31 -18.23 -2.11
CA GLU A 58 4.24 -17.98 -3.55
C GLU A 58 2.94 -18.52 -4.20
N LEU A 59 2.35 -19.56 -3.62
CA LEU A 59 1.12 -20.19 -4.11
C LEU A 59 -0.15 -19.53 -3.52
N GLY A 60 0.02 -18.56 -2.62
CA GLY A 60 -1.08 -17.86 -1.94
C GLY A 60 -1.64 -18.59 -0.72
N ASN A 61 -1.00 -19.66 -0.25
CA ASN A 61 -1.38 -20.34 0.98
C ASN A 61 -0.87 -19.57 2.21
N PRO A 62 -1.61 -19.53 3.32
CA PRO A 62 -1.13 -18.96 4.58
C PRO A 62 0.15 -19.63 5.06
N VAL A 63 1.13 -18.84 5.48
CA VAL A 63 2.37 -19.33 6.09
C VAL A 63 2.13 -19.66 7.56
N THR A 64 2.49 -20.89 7.95
CA THR A 64 2.49 -21.30 9.35
C THR A 64 3.89 -21.21 9.96
N ALA A 65 3.98 -20.86 11.24
CA ALA A 65 5.27 -20.73 11.92
C ALA A 65 5.97 -22.09 12.02
N SER A 66 5.25 -23.14 12.41
CA SER A 66 5.76 -24.51 12.47
C SER A 66 6.32 -25.00 11.12
N GLY A 67 5.58 -24.77 10.03
CA GLY A 67 6.01 -25.16 8.68
C GLY A 67 7.22 -24.34 8.19
N TRP A 68 7.21 -23.04 8.46
CA TRP A 68 8.29 -22.14 8.09
C TRP A 68 9.61 -22.52 8.77
N LEU A 69 9.58 -22.70 10.08
CA LEU A 69 10.75 -23.05 10.89
C LEU A 69 11.28 -24.46 10.59
N SER A 70 10.45 -25.36 10.08
CA SER A 70 10.91 -26.69 9.64
C SER A 70 11.74 -26.66 8.35
N THR A 71 11.63 -25.59 7.57
CA THR A 71 12.25 -25.47 6.22
C THR A 71 13.31 -24.37 6.13
N HIS A 72 13.29 -23.40 7.04
CA HIS A 72 14.17 -22.23 7.05
C HIS A 72 15.04 -22.27 8.31
N ALA A 73 16.37 -22.19 8.14
CA ALA A 73 17.32 -22.19 9.24
C ALA A 73 17.45 -20.80 9.88
N ASP A 74 18.14 -20.73 11.03
CA ASP A 74 18.49 -19.46 11.66
C ASP A 74 19.25 -18.53 10.70
N GLY A 75 18.89 -17.24 10.73
CA GLY A 75 19.43 -16.20 9.86
C GLY A 75 18.91 -16.23 8.42
N ASP A 76 18.02 -17.17 8.08
CA ASP A 76 17.41 -17.22 6.77
C ASP A 76 16.43 -16.06 6.54
N ARG A 77 16.37 -15.61 5.29
CA ARG A 77 15.61 -14.44 4.85
C ARG A 77 14.90 -14.79 3.56
N SER A 78 13.65 -15.21 3.71
CA SER A 78 12.80 -15.63 2.60
C SER A 78 11.60 -14.73 2.42
N LEU A 79 11.16 -14.62 1.17
CA LEU A 79 10.07 -13.75 0.77
C LEU A 79 8.72 -14.41 1.03
N VAL A 80 7.80 -13.61 1.54
CA VAL A 80 6.37 -13.92 1.61
C VAL A 80 5.58 -12.77 1.03
N GLN A 81 4.33 -13.04 0.65
CA GLN A 81 3.37 -11.99 0.36
C GLN A 81 2.97 -11.31 1.69
N GLY A 82 3.37 -10.05 1.85
CA GLY A 82 3.08 -9.23 3.03
C GLY A 82 1.92 -8.26 2.80
N LEU A 83 2.04 -7.08 3.41
CA LEU A 83 1.01 -6.02 3.34
C LEU A 83 0.75 -5.60 1.90
N LYS A 84 -0.53 -5.42 1.55
CA LYS A 84 -0.98 -4.96 0.23
C LYS A 84 -0.50 -5.82 -0.96
N GLY A 85 0.02 -7.01 -0.69
CA GLY A 85 0.58 -7.91 -1.69
C GLY A 85 2.07 -7.67 -2.01
N ASP A 86 2.72 -6.74 -1.31
CA ASP A 86 4.14 -6.50 -1.50
C ASP A 86 4.97 -7.68 -0.96
N PRO A 87 6.11 -8.01 -1.61
CA PRO A 87 7.03 -9.00 -1.09
C PRO A 87 7.71 -8.48 0.18
N THR A 88 7.58 -9.21 1.27
CA THR A 88 8.19 -8.91 2.56
C THR A 88 9.10 -10.06 2.97
N TYR A 89 10.30 -9.76 3.44
CA TYR A 89 11.19 -10.73 4.05
C TYR A 89 10.70 -11.08 5.45
N LEU A 90 10.49 -12.38 5.70
CA LEU A 90 10.50 -12.93 7.04
C LEU A 90 11.92 -13.34 7.39
N ILE A 91 12.32 -13.03 8.63
CA ILE A 91 13.65 -13.31 9.15
C ILE A 91 13.47 -14.36 10.24
N VAL A 92 14.26 -15.43 10.19
CA VAL A 92 14.37 -16.38 11.29
C VAL A 92 15.51 -15.91 12.21
N GLU A 93 15.22 -15.75 13.50
CA GLU A 93 16.17 -15.33 14.54
C GLU A 93 16.49 -16.51 15.50
N GLY A 94 17.66 -16.39 16.16
CA GLY A 94 18.51 -17.45 16.77
C GLY A 94 17.97 -18.42 17.82
N ASP A 95 16.66 -18.58 17.93
CA ASP A 95 15.99 -19.59 18.76
C ASP A 95 14.93 -20.37 17.95
N ASP A 96 15.14 -20.54 16.64
CA ASP A 96 14.13 -21.05 15.69
C ASP A 96 12.81 -20.27 15.82
N ALA A 97 12.91 -18.95 15.94
CA ALA A 97 11.75 -18.07 16.05
C ALA A 97 11.68 -17.13 14.85
N ILE A 98 10.47 -16.81 14.41
CA ILE A 98 10.29 -15.75 13.41
C ILE A 98 10.49 -14.41 14.11
N GLY A 99 11.35 -13.56 13.54
CA GLY A 99 11.64 -12.23 14.05
C GLY A 99 10.38 -11.36 14.14
N SER A 100 10.38 -10.44 15.09
CA SER A 100 9.24 -9.55 15.38
C SER A 100 8.93 -8.53 14.27
N TYR A 101 9.84 -8.37 13.30
CA TYR A 101 9.69 -7.46 12.19
C TYR A 101 10.01 -8.13 10.86
N GLY A 102 9.31 -7.71 9.82
CA GLY A 102 9.59 -8.04 8.43
C GLY A 102 10.15 -6.83 7.70
N ILE A 103 10.92 -7.09 6.64
CA ILE A 103 11.51 -6.03 5.79
C ILE A 103 10.82 -6.06 4.44
N ASN A 104 10.19 -4.96 4.03
CA ASN A 104 9.62 -4.85 2.68
C ASN A 104 10.77 -4.90 1.64
N ALA A 105 10.66 -5.80 0.67
CA ALA A 105 11.73 -6.04 -0.30
C ALA A 105 11.73 -5.05 -1.47
N ILE A 106 10.77 -4.10 -1.53
CA ILE A 106 10.66 -3.13 -2.61
C ILE A 106 11.71 -2.04 -2.44
N CYS A 107 12.58 -1.90 -3.45
CA CYS A 107 13.59 -0.87 -3.49
C CYS A 107 12.94 0.52 -3.52
N THR A 108 13.30 1.36 -2.55
CA THR A 108 12.86 2.74 -2.41
C THR A 108 13.33 3.69 -3.52
N HIS A 109 14.16 3.22 -4.45
CA HIS A 109 14.55 3.98 -5.64
C HIS A 109 13.43 3.98 -6.70
N LEU A 110 13.09 2.81 -7.24
CA LEU A 110 12.14 2.65 -8.36
C LEU A 110 11.28 1.37 -8.29
N GLY A 111 11.36 0.60 -7.19
CA GLY A 111 10.44 -0.51 -6.94
C GLY A 111 10.91 -1.92 -7.31
N CYS A 112 12.17 -2.12 -7.71
CA CYS A 112 12.71 -3.48 -7.89
C CYS A 112 12.72 -4.27 -6.57
N VAL A 113 12.46 -5.58 -6.61
CA VAL A 113 12.65 -6.45 -5.44
C VAL A 113 14.14 -6.60 -5.15
N VAL A 114 14.56 -6.35 -3.91
CA VAL A 114 15.96 -6.34 -3.49
C VAL A 114 16.33 -7.70 -2.86
N PRO A 115 17.14 -8.54 -3.52
CA PRO A 115 17.55 -9.83 -2.95
C PRO A 115 18.50 -9.64 -1.77
N TRP A 116 18.44 -10.58 -0.82
CA TRP A 116 19.44 -10.76 0.23
C TRP A 116 20.72 -11.36 -0.35
N ASN A 117 21.87 -10.77 -0.02
CA ASN A 117 23.18 -11.34 -0.31
C ASN A 117 23.83 -11.79 1.01
N SER A 118 23.81 -13.10 1.27
CA SER A 118 24.37 -13.71 2.48
C SER A 118 25.89 -13.60 2.55
N GLY A 119 26.59 -13.59 1.42
CA GLY A 119 28.05 -13.43 1.38
C GLY A 119 28.51 -12.04 1.84
N ALA A 120 27.68 -11.01 1.65
CA ALA A 120 27.97 -9.64 2.05
C ALA A 120 27.18 -9.16 3.28
N ASN A 121 26.26 -9.98 3.80
CA ASN A 121 25.29 -9.63 4.85
C ASN A 121 24.53 -8.32 4.57
N LYS A 122 24.09 -8.13 3.31
CA LYS A 122 23.41 -6.92 2.83
C LYS A 122 22.34 -7.26 1.80
N PHE A 123 21.31 -6.42 1.73
CA PHE A 123 20.41 -6.43 0.58
C PHE A 123 21.04 -5.63 -0.55
N MET A 124 21.15 -6.23 -1.74
CA MET A 124 21.82 -5.61 -2.89
C MET A 124 20.88 -5.57 -4.09
N CYS A 125 20.43 -4.36 -4.43
CA CYS A 125 19.49 -4.16 -5.53
C CYS A 125 20.21 -4.36 -6.88
N PRO A 126 19.80 -5.32 -7.71
CA PRO A 126 20.47 -5.62 -8.98
C PRO A 126 20.23 -4.53 -10.03
N CYS A 127 19.21 -3.68 -9.87
CA CYS A 127 18.83 -2.69 -10.86
C CYS A 127 19.83 -1.52 -10.94
N HIS A 128 20.14 -0.89 -9.79
CA HIS A 128 20.99 0.31 -9.73
C HIS A 128 22.02 0.27 -8.59
N GLY A 129 22.20 -0.88 -7.93
CA GLY A 129 23.24 -1.07 -6.93
C GLY A 129 22.96 -0.43 -5.56
N SER A 130 21.71 -0.08 -5.25
CA SER A 130 21.33 0.32 -3.89
C SER A 130 21.62 -0.82 -2.91
N GLN A 131 22.28 -0.50 -1.80
CA GLN A 131 22.65 -1.45 -0.76
C GLN A 131 21.99 -1.05 0.54
N TYR A 132 21.43 -2.05 1.22
CA TYR A 132 20.85 -1.91 2.55
C TYR A 132 21.54 -2.89 3.50
N ASP A 133 21.67 -2.51 4.77
CA ASP A 133 22.23 -3.39 5.79
C ASP A 133 21.26 -4.55 6.15
N ALA A 134 21.66 -5.41 7.07
CA ALA A 134 20.86 -6.53 7.56
C ALA A 134 19.49 -6.13 8.15
N THR A 135 19.30 -4.87 8.54
CA THR A 135 18.02 -4.34 9.05
C THR A 135 17.20 -3.63 7.97
N GLY A 136 17.73 -3.52 6.74
CA GLY A 136 17.10 -2.81 5.64
C GLY A 136 17.37 -1.30 5.63
N LYS A 137 18.30 -0.81 6.46
CA LYS A 137 18.71 0.61 6.42
C LYS A 137 19.58 0.87 5.21
N VAL A 138 19.34 1.97 4.51
CA VAL A 138 20.15 2.33 3.33
C VAL A 138 21.60 2.61 3.72
N VAL A 139 22.54 2.02 2.99
CA VAL A 139 24.00 2.18 3.20
C VAL A 139 24.65 2.86 2.01
N ARG A 140 24.21 2.55 0.79
CA ARG A 140 24.81 3.06 -0.46
C ARG A 140 23.81 3.05 -1.61
N GLY A 141 24.07 3.87 -2.61
CA GLY A 141 23.37 3.85 -3.90
C GLY A 141 22.31 4.96 -4.01
N PRO A 142 21.51 4.95 -5.09
CA PRO A 142 20.56 6.03 -5.37
C PRO A 142 19.27 5.97 -4.55
N ALA A 143 19.07 4.93 -3.72
CA ALA A 143 17.91 4.83 -2.85
C ALA A 143 17.87 6.00 -1.84
N PRO A 144 16.78 6.80 -1.80
CA PRO A 144 16.69 7.95 -0.92
C PRO A 144 16.35 7.58 0.54
N LEU A 145 15.71 6.41 0.75
CA LEU A 145 15.15 5.99 2.04
C LEU A 145 15.46 4.52 2.33
N SER A 146 15.46 4.14 3.61
CA SER A 146 15.56 2.74 4.07
C SER A 146 14.33 1.92 3.71
N LEU A 147 14.46 0.60 3.59
CA LEU A 147 13.33 -0.31 3.33
C LEU A 147 12.29 -0.21 4.45
N ALA A 148 11.01 -0.26 4.09
CA ALA A 148 9.91 -0.18 5.06
C ALA A 148 9.88 -1.42 5.96
N LEU A 149 9.46 -1.22 7.22
CA LEU A 149 9.27 -2.30 8.18
C LEU A 149 7.80 -2.69 8.27
N ALA A 150 7.56 -3.93 8.63
CA ALA A 150 6.24 -4.41 9.03
C ALA A 150 6.36 -5.18 10.35
N ASN A 151 5.32 -5.10 11.18
CA ASN A 151 5.22 -5.91 12.39
C ASN A 151 4.85 -7.35 12.00
N VAL A 152 5.53 -8.32 12.60
CA VAL A 152 5.24 -9.74 12.41
C VAL A 152 4.74 -10.31 13.73
N SER A 153 3.55 -10.90 13.71
CA SER A 153 2.98 -11.61 14.85
C SER A 153 2.62 -13.03 14.44
N VAL A 154 2.80 -13.98 15.37
CA VAL A 154 2.36 -15.36 15.19
C VAL A 154 1.16 -15.59 16.08
N GLU A 155 0.01 -15.90 15.49
CA GLU A 155 -1.24 -16.19 16.22
C GLU A 155 -1.83 -17.51 15.73
N ASN A 156 -2.07 -18.45 16.65
CA ASN A 156 -2.59 -19.79 16.33
C ASN A 156 -1.80 -20.47 15.20
N ASP A 157 -0.46 -20.43 15.29
CA ASP A 157 0.49 -20.94 14.29
C ASP A 157 0.48 -20.23 12.92
N ASN A 158 -0.37 -19.23 12.69
CA ASN A 158 -0.36 -18.43 11.47
C ASN A 158 0.49 -17.18 11.64
N VAL A 159 1.25 -16.83 10.59
CA VAL A 159 2.04 -15.61 10.57
C VAL A 159 1.19 -14.46 10.01
N PHE A 160 1.10 -13.38 10.77
CA PHE A 160 0.43 -12.14 10.40
C PHE A 160 1.44 -11.02 10.24
N VAL A 161 1.20 -10.17 9.25
CA VAL A 161 1.98 -8.98 8.96
C VAL A 161 1.07 -7.77 9.13
N SER A 162 1.44 -6.85 10.01
CA SER A 162 0.72 -5.61 10.26
C SER A 162 1.61 -4.39 10.02
N GLN A 163 1.00 -3.22 9.86
CA GLN A 163 1.74 -1.99 9.57
C GLN A 163 2.61 -1.61 10.76
N TRP A 164 3.89 -1.33 10.51
CA TRP A 164 4.77 -0.76 11.53
C TRP A 164 4.45 0.73 11.71
N THR A 165 4.01 1.10 12.92
CA THR A 165 3.66 2.48 13.28
C THR A 165 4.59 3.11 14.32
N ASP A 166 5.38 2.29 15.00
CA ASP A 166 6.29 2.74 16.05
C ASP A 166 7.54 3.38 15.45
N THR A 167 8.36 4.03 16.27
CA THR A 167 9.62 4.65 15.83
C THR A 167 10.51 3.63 15.11
N ASP A 168 11.15 4.05 14.01
CA ASP A 168 12.09 3.20 13.29
C ASP A 168 13.33 2.98 14.16
N PHE A 169 13.52 1.76 14.67
CA PHE A 169 14.63 1.43 15.57
C PHE A 169 16.02 1.59 14.92
N ARG A 170 16.10 1.69 13.58
CA ARG A 170 17.36 1.77 12.82
C ARG A 170 17.86 3.20 12.67
N THR A 171 16.95 4.18 12.73
CA THR A 171 17.26 5.61 12.57
C THR A 171 16.91 6.43 13.80
N GLY A 172 15.95 5.98 14.62
CA GLY A 172 15.39 6.74 15.74
C GLY A 172 14.33 7.76 15.32
N ASP A 173 13.97 7.80 14.03
CA ASP A 173 13.01 8.74 13.48
C ASP A 173 11.61 8.11 13.29
N LYS A 174 10.63 8.97 13.00
CA LYS A 174 9.29 8.50 12.63
C LYS A 174 9.34 7.71 11.29
N PRO A 175 8.58 6.60 11.17
CA PRO A 175 8.42 5.88 9.91
C PRO A 175 8.00 6.78 8.75
N TRP A 176 8.69 6.68 7.62
CA TRP A 176 8.36 7.45 6.41
C TRP A 176 7.25 6.82 5.57
N TRP A 177 6.97 5.52 5.78
CA TRP A 177 5.99 4.74 5.03
C TRP A 177 4.56 4.76 5.63
N ALA A 178 4.41 5.39 6.80
CA ALA A 178 3.16 5.44 7.55
C ALA A 178 2.19 6.49 7.03
#